data_AF-A0A915B943-F1
#
_entry.id   AF-A0A915B943-F1
#
_cell.length_a   1.000
_cell.length_b   1.000
_cell.length_c   1.000
_cell.angle_alpha   90.00
_cell.angle_beta   90.00
_cell.angle_gamma   90.00
#
_symmetry.space_group_name_H-M   'P 1'
#
loop_
_entity.id
_entity.type
_entity.pdbx_description
1 polymer ?
#
loop_
_entity_poly.entity_id
_entity_poly.type
_entity_poly.pdbx_seq_one_letter_code
_entity_poly.pdbx_strand_id
1 'polypeptide(L)'
;MRLQLLCAARCATCNRILYLRSFSTHLLLRGSTQRSPILLHTRPCLAKTQESAIAGIVTMRYERGLPVISIPLPSRREICQFSLKPISDTVFNLCNYLAAEDKGIDFVAFYTIEGTRIAGSTSIEHLLQLGDFRLRINDITYEVNVPPTQNGITSLVELSSERFRSLDDMKATVASLHTIFNIDEFKLDRER
;
A
#
# COMPACT_ATOMS: atom_id res chain seq x y z
N MET A 1 -37.19 -16.19 -28.47
CA MET A 1 -36.66 -15.07 -27.66
C MET A 1 -37.44 -15.03 -26.36
N ARG A 2 -36.87 -15.47 -25.23
CA ARG A 2 -37.56 -15.50 -23.92
C ARG A 2 -37.41 -14.15 -23.23
N LEU A 3 -38.52 -13.43 -23.04
CA LEU A 3 -38.58 -12.26 -22.15
C LEU A 3 -38.33 -12.73 -20.71
N GLN A 4 -37.29 -12.22 -20.07
CA GLN A 4 -37.10 -12.35 -18.63
C GLN A 4 -38.04 -11.34 -17.95
N LEU A 5 -39.02 -11.82 -17.19
CA LEU A 5 -39.78 -10.97 -16.27
C LEU A 5 -38.83 -10.50 -15.15
N LEU A 6 -38.39 -9.25 -15.23
CA LEU A 6 -37.73 -8.55 -14.14
C LEU A 6 -38.81 -8.14 -13.13
N CYS A 7 -38.88 -8.85 -12.00
CA CYS A 7 -39.71 -8.40 -10.89
C CYS A 7 -38.95 -7.29 -10.16
N ALA A 8 -39.44 -6.05 -10.28
CA ALA A 8 -38.89 -4.89 -9.59
C ALA A 8 -39.54 -4.79 -8.20
N ALA A 9 -38.76 -5.02 -7.14
CA ALA A 9 -39.21 -4.76 -5.77
C ALA A 9 -38.58 -3.45 -5.28
N ARG A 10 -39.41 -2.55 -4.75
CA ARG A 10 -38.93 -1.34 -4.06
C ARG A 10 -38.60 -1.68 -2.62
N CYS A 11 -37.39 -1.36 -2.20
CA CYS A 11 -37.01 -1.46 -0.80
C CYS A 11 -37.79 -0.41 0.02
N ALA A 12 -38.59 -0.85 0.99
CA ALA A 12 -39.40 0.03 1.83
C ALA A 12 -38.58 1.01 2.69
N THR A 13 -37.28 0.74 2.89
CA THR A 13 -36.37 1.54 3.71
C THR A 13 -35.47 2.50 2.93
N CYS A 14 -35.17 2.26 1.65
CA CYS A 14 -34.27 3.11 0.87
C CYS A 14 -34.80 3.55 -0.51
N ASN A 15 -36.05 3.17 -0.84
CA ASN A 15 -36.77 3.50 -2.08
C ASN A 15 -36.02 3.18 -3.40
N ARG A 16 -34.90 2.44 -3.34
CA ARG A 16 -34.20 1.93 -4.52
C ARG A 16 -34.92 0.71 -5.10
N ILE A 17 -34.93 0.64 -6.43
CA ILE A 17 -35.44 -0.50 -7.18
C ILE A 17 -34.36 -1.59 -7.17
N LEU A 18 -34.68 -2.74 -6.60
CA LEU A 18 -33.84 -3.93 -6.66
C LEU A 18 -34.36 -4.87 -7.75
N TYR A 19 -33.49 -5.25 -8.67
CA TYR A 19 -33.78 -6.23 -9.72
C TYR A 19 -33.29 -7.60 -9.27
N LEU A 20 -34.21 -8.51 -8.96
CA LEU A 20 -33.89 -9.90 -8.66
C LEU A 20 -33.72 -10.68 -9.97
N ARG A 21 -32.54 -11.28 -10.18
CA ARG A 21 -32.35 -12.28 -11.24
C ARG A 21 -32.85 -13.63 -10.74
N SER A 22 -33.95 -14.11 -11.31
CA SER A 22 -34.42 -15.48 -11.05
C SER A 22 -33.49 -16.47 -11.75
N PHE A 23 -32.70 -17.24 -10.99
CA PHE A 23 -32.03 -18.44 -11.52
C PHE A 23 -33.06 -19.57 -11.61
N SER A 24 -33.34 -20.00 -12.83
CA SER A 24 -34.21 -21.16 -13.11
C SER A 24 -33.43 -22.45 -12.89
N THR A 25 -33.54 -23.06 -11.71
CA THR A 25 -33.14 -24.46 -11.54
C THR A 25 -34.29 -25.36 -12.00
N HIS A 26 -34.08 -26.01 -13.15
CA HIS A 26 -35.00 -27.04 -13.64
C HIS A 26 -34.91 -28.28 -12.74
N LEU A 27 -36.07 -28.69 -12.26
CA LEU A 27 -36.36 -29.82 -11.39
C LEU A 27 -36.14 -31.17 -12.11
N LEU A 28 -35.59 -32.17 -11.41
CA LEU A 28 -36.00 -33.56 -11.59
C LEU A 28 -36.33 -34.17 -10.23
N LEU A 29 -37.59 -34.62 -10.12
CA LEU A 29 -38.24 -35.17 -8.94
C LEU A 29 -37.71 -36.55 -8.58
N ARG A 30 -37.64 -36.85 -7.28
CA ARG A 30 -38.32 -38.01 -6.66
C ARG A 30 -38.13 -38.02 -5.14
N GLY A 31 -39.25 -38.22 -4.44
CA GLY A 31 -39.30 -39.05 -3.23
C GLY A 31 -39.09 -38.37 -1.87
N SER A 32 -40.15 -38.42 -1.05
CA SER A 32 -40.15 -38.40 0.42
C SER A 32 -39.74 -37.13 1.17
N THR A 33 -40.74 -36.57 1.86
CA THR A 33 -40.67 -36.03 3.24
C THR A 33 -39.30 -35.60 3.77
N GLN A 34 -39.05 -34.29 3.81
CA GLN A 34 -38.59 -33.62 5.03
C GLN A 34 -38.73 -32.11 4.89
N ARG A 35 -39.25 -31.49 5.95
CA ARG A 35 -39.22 -30.04 6.15
C ARG A 35 -37.76 -29.60 6.20
N SER A 36 -37.39 -28.62 5.38
CA SER A 36 -36.20 -27.79 5.62
C SER A 36 -36.64 -26.32 5.55
N PRO A 37 -36.21 -25.48 6.50
CA PRO A 37 -36.58 -24.07 6.47
C PRO A 37 -35.89 -23.41 5.28
N ILE A 38 -36.68 -22.67 4.50
CA ILE A 38 -36.15 -21.78 3.46
C ILE A 38 -35.28 -20.75 4.18
N LEU A 39 -33.96 -20.87 4.03
CA LEU A 39 -33.02 -19.84 4.46
C LEU A 39 -33.22 -18.63 3.55
N LEU A 40 -34.19 -17.78 3.90
CA LEU A 40 -34.30 -16.43 3.34
C LEU A 40 -33.05 -15.69 3.80
N HIS A 41 -32.03 -15.70 2.95
CA HIS A 41 -30.86 -14.85 3.10
C HIS A 41 -31.31 -13.40 2.84
N THR A 42 -31.96 -12.82 3.84
CA THR A 42 -32.17 -11.38 3.92
C THR A 42 -30.78 -10.79 4.14
N ARG A 43 -30.10 -10.42 3.05
CA ARG A 43 -28.93 -9.54 3.16
C ARG A 43 -29.45 -8.24 3.74
N PRO A 44 -29.08 -7.85 4.97
CA PRO A 44 -29.41 -6.53 5.44
C PRO A 44 -28.76 -5.55 4.45
N CYS A 45 -29.59 -4.68 3.88
CA CYS A 45 -29.14 -3.48 3.19
C CYS A 45 -28.39 -2.63 4.22
N LEU A 46 -27.11 -2.92 4.39
CA LEU A 46 -26.21 -2.14 5.22
C LEU A 46 -25.81 -0.91 4.40
N ALA A 47 -26.75 0.03 4.25
CA ALA A 47 -26.41 1.39 3.87
C ALA A 47 -25.60 1.97 5.03
N LYS A 48 -24.27 1.78 4.98
CA LYS A 48 -23.35 2.40 5.92
C LYS A 48 -23.14 3.84 5.49
N THR A 49 -23.87 4.74 6.11
CA THR A 49 -23.39 6.09 6.42
C THR A 49 -22.21 5.93 7.38
N GLN A 50 -20.98 6.09 6.88
CA GLN A 50 -19.77 6.45 7.66
C GLN A 50 -18.60 6.65 6.68
N GLU A 51 -18.47 7.88 6.17
CA GLU A 51 -17.44 8.37 5.24
C GLU A 51 -16.16 8.84 5.97
N SER A 52 -15.92 8.42 7.22
CA SER A 52 -14.69 8.80 7.93
C SER A 52 -14.37 7.82 9.04
N ALA A 53 -13.08 7.51 9.17
CA ALA A 53 -12.44 6.64 10.16
C ALA A 53 -12.51 5.12 9.90
N ILE A 54 -11.84 4.67 8.83
CA ILE A 54 -10.89 3.55 9.01
C ILE A 54 -9.60 4.17 9.56
N ALA A 55 -9.64 4.65 10.80
CA ALA A 55 -8.45 5.15 11.49
C ALA A 55 -7.64 3.97 12.03
N GLY A 56 -7.18 3.11 11.11
CA GLY A 56 -6.19 2.09 11.43
C GLY A 56 -4.82 2.76 11.60
N ILE A 57 -4.01 2.26 12.52
CA ILE A 57 -2.65 2.78 12.75
C ILE A 57 -1.73 2.10 11.73
N VAL A 58 -0.95 2.89 10.99
CA VAL A 58 0.16 2.37 10.19
C VAL A 58 1.35 2.17 11.12
N THR A 59 1.94 0.98 11.09
CA THR A 59 3.10 0.65 11.94
C THR A 59 4.23 0.11 11.10
N MET A 60 5.46 0.35 11.56
CA MET A 60 6.64 -0.19 10.94
C MET A 60 7.51 -0.91 11.95
N ARG A 61 8.09 -2.04 11.54
CA ARG A 61 8.99 -2.87 12.34
C ARG A 61 10.07 -3.46 11.46
N TYR A 62 11.16 -3.92 12.05
CA TYR A 62 12.14 -4.74 11.36
C TYR A 62 11.92 -6.21 11.66
N GLU A 63 11.76 -7.03 10.63
CA GLU A 63 11.72 -8.49 10.75
C GLU A 63 12.85 -9.10 9.94
N ARG A 64 13.71 -9.88 10.60
CA ARG A 64 14.88 -10.52 9.97
C ARG A 64 15.76 -9.53 9.18
N GLY A 65 15.87 -8.30 9.67
CA GLY A 65 16.66 -7.24 9.04
C GLY A 65 15.98 -6.49 7.90
N LEU A 66 14.72 -6.82 7.55
CA LEU A 66 13.96 -6.11 6.54
C LEU A 66 12.86 -5.23 7.19
N PRO A 67 12.66 -3.99 6.73
CA PRO A 67 11.53 -3.18 7.15
C PRO A 67 10.22 -3.81 6.66
N VAL A 68 9.27 -3.93 7.57
CA VAL A 68 7.91 -4.41 7.34
C VAL A 68 6.94 -3.32 7.76
N ILE A 69 6.18 -2.78 6.81
CA ILE A 69 5.15 -1.77 7.04
C ILE A 69 3.77 -2.43 7.03
N SER A 70 2.95 -2.14 8.04
CA SER A 70 1.58 -2.66 8.18
C SER A 70 0.59 -1.54 7.92
N ILE A 71 -0.25 -1.69 6.90
CA ILE A 71 -1.12 -0.63 6.38
C ILE A 71 -2.58 -1.13 6.35
N PRO A 72 -3.54 -0.38 6.91
CA PRO A 72 -4.96 -0.68 6.75
C PRO A 72 -5.42 -0.36 5.33
N LEU A 73 -5.91 -1.36 4.59
CA LEU A 73 -6.37 -1.17 3.22
C LEU A 73 -7.85 -0.74 3.19
N PRO A 74 -8.21 0.30 2.40
CA PRO A 74 -9.52 0.94 2.46
C PRO A 74 -10.69 0.03 2.05
N SER A 75 -10.51 -0.82 1.03
CA SER A 75 -11.63 -1.61 0.49
C SER A 75 -11.99 -2.80 1.37
N ARG A 76 -10.99 -3.46 1.95
CA ARG A 76 -11.16 -4.74 2.66
C ARG A 76 -11.25 -4.59 4.18
N ARG A 77 -10.88 -3.43 4.73
CA ARG A 77 -10.83 -3.16 6.18
C ARG A 77 -9.96 -4.17 6.95
N GLU A 78 -8.88 -4.61 6.32
CA GLU A 78 -7.87 -5.48 6.90
C GLU A 78 -6.50 -4.78 6.88
N ILE A 79 -5.59 -5.24 7.73
CA ILE A 79 -4.21 -4.75 7.76
C ILE A 79 -3.38 -5.66 6.85
N CYS A 80 -2.79 -5.09 5.81
CA CYS A 80 -1.84 -5.78 4.95
C CYS A 80 -0.40 -5.40 5.34
N GLN A 81 0.53 -6.34 5.20
CA GLN A 81 1.93 -6.14 5.53
C GLN A 81 2.79 -6.20 4.27
N PHE A 82 3.68 -5.23 4.12
CA PHE A 82 4.61 -5.14 3.00
C PHE A 82 6.03 -5.22 3.54
N SER A 83 6.76 -6.26 3.17
CA SER A 83 8.20 -6.37 3.45
C SER A 83 8.96 -5.70 2.32
N LEU A 84 9.80 -4.72 2.66
CA LEU A 84 10.50 -3.87 1.70
C LEU A 84 12.00 -4.18 1.71
N LYS A 85 12.65 -4.02 0.56
CA LYS A 85 14.09 -4.19 0.38
C LYS A 85 14.77 -2.83 0.29
N PRO A 86 15.49 -2.35 1.34
CA PRO A 86 16.00 -0.98 1.39
C PRO A 86 16.79 -0.51 0.15
N ILE A 87 17.62 -1.39 -0.41
CA ILE A 87 18.52 -1.08 -1.53
C ILE A 87 17.81 -1.16 -2.89
N SER A 88 16.89 -2.10 -3.07
CA SER A 88 16.30 -2.39 -4.39
C SER A 88 14.90 -1.81 -4.58
N ASP A 89 14.16 -1.60 -3.49
CA ASP A 89 12.87 -0.96 -3.54
C ASP A 89 12.98 0.55 -3.45
N THR A 90 12.04 1.21 -4.10
CA THR A 90 11.82 2.66 -4.05
C THR A 90 10.44 2.97 -3.48
N VAL A 91 10.22 4.23 -3.13
CA VAL A 91 8.89 4.75 -2.76
C VAL A 91 7.85 4.44 -3.85
N PHE A 92 8.23 4.57 -5.12
CA PHE A 92 7.35 4.25 -6.24
C PHE A 92 6.96 2.76 -6.27
N ASN A 93 7.90 1.85 -6.00
CA ASN A 93 7.59 0.42 -5.91
C ASN A 93 6.54 0.15 -4.83
N LEU A 94 6.70 0.75 -3.65
CA LEU A 94 5.73 0.60 -2.56
C LEU A 94 4.35 1.18 -2.91
N CYS A 95 4.29 2.31 -3.61
CA CYS A 95 3.02 2.83 -4.15
C CYS A 95 2.35 1.81 -5.08
N ASN A 96 3.13 1.18 -5.96
CA ASN A 96 2.63 0.16 -6.88
C ASN A 96 2.18 -1.11 -6.15
N TYR A 97 2.90 -1.54 -5.11
CA TYR A 97 2.48 -2.68 -4.28
C TYR A 97 1.13 -2.42 -3.63
N LEU A 98 0.91 -1.21 -3.10
CA LEU A 98 -0.38 -0.81 -2.51
C LEU A 98 -1.52 -0.80 -3.53
N ALA A 99 -1.33 -0.15 -4.68
CA ALA A 99 -2.35 -0.08 -5.74
C ALA A 99 -2.60 -1.44 -6.43
N ALA A 100 -1.59 -2.33 -6.43
CA ALA A 100 -1.75 -3.69 -6.91
C ALA A 100 -2.64 -4.51 -5.96
N GLU A 101 -2.43 -4.36 -4.65
CA GLU A 101 -3.12 -5.10 -3.59
C GLU A 101 -4.58 -4.64 -3.38
N ASP A 102 -4.83 -3.33 -3.38
CA ASP A 102 -6.17 -2.77 -3.21
C ASP A 102 -6.58 -1.85 -4.38
N LYS A 103 -7.63 -2.24 -5.11
CA LYS A 103 -8.18 -1.49 -6.24
C LYS A 103 -9.04 -0.29 -5.84
N GLY A 104 -9.34 -0.10 -4.57
CA GLY A 104 -9.97 1.12 -4.05
C GLY A 104 -8.96 2.21 -3.67
N ILE A 105 -7.67 1.97 -3.89
CA ILE A 105 -6.64 2.99 -3.77
C ILE A 105 -6.49 3.70 -5.11
N ASP A 106 -6.94 4.94 -5.17
CA ASP A 106 -6.79 5.81 -6.36
C ASP A 106 -5.51 6.64 -6.26
N PHE A 107 -5.12 7.02 -5.05
CA PHE A 107 -3.99 7.90 -4.79
C PHE A 107 -3.13 7.41 -3.63
N VAL A 108 -1.81 7.36 -3.84
CA VAL A 108 -0.81 7.13 -2.80
C VAL A 108 0.31 8.15 -2.94
N ALA A 109 0.72 8.74 -1.83
CA ALA A 109 1.90 9.58 -1.79
C ALA A 109 2.57 9.58 -0.41
N PHE A 110 3.87 9.84 -0.42
CA PHE A 110 4.69 9.93 0.77
C PHE A 110 5.15 11.37 0.95
N TYR A 111 5.16 11.83 2.19
CA TYR A 111 5.54 13.18 2.57
C TYR A 111 6.46 13.14 3.79
N THR A 112 7.33 14.13 3.92
CA THR A 112 8.04 14.36 5.18
C THR A 112 7.05 14.83 6.26
N ILE A 113 7.46 14.85 7.54
CA ILE A 113 6.62 15.37 8.63
C ILE A 113 6.24 16.84 8.41
N GLU A 114 7.14 17.60 7.77
CA GLU A 114 6.95 19.00 7.40
C GLU A 114 5.99 19.18 6.20
N GLY A 115 5.58 18.07 5.56
CA GLY A 115 4.62 18.08 4.44
C GLY A 115 5.25 18.21 3.06
N THR A 116 6.57 18.05 2.92
CA THR A 116 7.22 18.04 1.60
C THR A 116 7.03 16.70 0.92
N ARG A 117 6.62 16.68 -0.35
CA ARG A 117 6.40 15.43 -1.08
C ARG A 117 7.72 14.70 -1.36
N ILE A 118 7.78 13.42 -1.02
CA ILE A 118 8.93 12.55 -1.27
C ILE A 118 8.85 12.01 -2.70
N ALA A 119 9.98 12.02 -3.40
CA ALA A 119 10.05 11.57 -4.79
C ALA A 119 9.88 10.04 -4.90
N GLY A 120 9.25 9.59 -5.98
CA GLY A 120 9.05 8.16 -6.22
C GLY A 120 10.36 7.38 -6.43
N SER A 121 11.40 8.03 -6.93
CA SER A 121 12.73 7.46 -7.15
C SER A 121 13.57 7.32 -5.88
N THR A 122 13.11 7.88 -4.75
CA THR A 122 13.81 7.73 -3.47
C THR A 122 13.81 6.26 -3.05
N SER A 123 14.97 5.73 -2.70
CA SER A 123 15.09 4.35 -2.20
C SER A 123 14.41 4.23 -0.85
N ILE A 124 13.96 3.02 -0.51
CA ILE A 124 13.38 2.76 0.82
C ILE A 124 14.45 2.97 1.91
N GLU A 125 15.71 2.65 1.65
CA GLU A 125 16.80 2.97 2.59
C GLU A 125 16.85 4.47 2.93
N HIS A 126 16.85 5.34 1.92
CA HIS A 126 16.93 6.78 2.15
C HIS A 126 15.66 7.31 2.81
N LEU A 127 14.48 6.79 2.44
CA LEU A 127 13.22 7.13 3.12
C LEU A 127 13.32 6.87 4.63
N LEU A 128 13.87 5.72 5.04
CA LEU A 128 14.01 5.35 6.45
C LEU A 128 15.08 6.17 7.18
N GLN A 129 16.10 6.66 6.47
CA GLN A 129 17.14 7.54 7.03
C GLN A 129 16.63 8.96 7.30
N LEU A 130 15.63 9.44 6.54
CA LEU A 130 14.99 10.74 6.79
C LEU A 130 14.21 10.77 8.12
N GLY A 131 13.91 9.61 8.69
CA GLY A 131 13.14 9.46 9.92
C GLY A 131 11.65 9.28 9.64
N ASP A 132 10.82 9.75 10.58
CA ASP A 132 9.37 9.64 10.50
C ASP A 132 8.82 10.33 9.24
N PHE A 133 7.74 9.79 8.69
CA PHE A 133 7.14 10.31 7.48
C PHE A 133 5.61 10.14 7.48
N ARG A 134 4.95 10.80 6.53
CA ARG A 134 3.51 10.71 6.31
C ARG A 134 3.18 9.91 5.07
N LEU A 135 2.31 8.92 5.21
CA LEU A 135 1.73 8.15 4.11
C LEU A 135 0.30 8.62 3.87
N ARG A 136 0.02 9.16 2.68
CA ARG A 136 -1.33 9.50 2.26
C ARG A 136 -1.88 8.42 1.34
N ILE A 137 -3.05 7.89 1.69
CA ILE A 137 -3.85 6.98 0.87
C ILE A 137 -5.21 7.65 0.66
N ASN A 138 -5.53 7.98 -0.59
CA ASN A 138 -6.69 8.80 -0.96
C ASN A 138 -6.73 10.09 -0.12
N ASP A 139 -7.74 10.26 0.71
CA ASP A 139 -7.93 11.44 1.57
C ASP A 139 -7.49 11.23 3.02
N ILE A 140 -6.93 10.06 3.34
CA ILE A 140 -6.46 9.73 4.68
C ILE A 140 -4.94 9.83 4.72
N THR A 141 -4.42 10.52 5.74
CA THR A 141 -2.98 10.62 5.99
C THR A 141 -2.64 9.92 7.29
N TYR A 142 -1.63 9.06 7.24
CA TYR A 142 -1.10 8.30 8.37
C TYR A 142 0.31 8.81 8.69
N GLU A 143 0.59 9.03 9.97
CA GLU A 143 1.95 9.25 10.43
C GLU A 143 2.60 7.88 10.70
N VAL A 144 3.78 7.66 10.11
CA VAL A 144 4.52 6.42 10.19
C VAL A 144 5.77 6.67 11.00
N ASN A 145 5.82 6.09 12.20
CA ASN A 145 7.00 6.15 13.06
C ASN A 145 8.02 5.10 12.63
N VAL A 146 9.23 5.52 12.32
CA VAL A 146 10.34 4.65 11.93
C VAL A 146 11.04 4.13 13.19
N PRO A 147 11.01 2.81 13.47
CA PRO A 147 11.71 2.29 14.63
C PRO A 147 13.22 2.45 14.45
N PRO A 148 13.97 2.73 15.53
CA PRO A 148 15.42 2.80 15.46
C PRO A 148 15.97 1.42 15.03
N THR A 149 16.86 1.40 14.04
CA THR A 149 17.43 0.15 13.55
C THR A 149 18.40 -0.39 14.60
N GLN A 150 18.04 -1.50 15.24
CA GLN A 150 18.86 -2.23 16.24
C GLN A 150 20.23 -2.70 15.71
N ASN A 151 20.40 -2.75 14.38
CA ASN A 151 21.66 -3.13 13.73
C ASN A 151 22.54 -1.90 13.48
N GLY A 152 23.02 -1.26 14.56
CA GLY A 152 24.16 -0.34 14.55
C GLY A 152 24.01 0.99 13.78
N ILE A 153 23.30 1.06 12.67
CA ILE A 153 23.32 2.23 11.79
C ILE A 153 22.56 3.40 12.42
N THR A 154 21.44 3.17 13.12
CA THR A 154 20.75 4.27 13.83
C THR A 154 21.48 4.71 15.10
N SER A 155 22.24 3.83 15.77
CA SER A 155 23.15 4.25 16.85
C SER A 155 24.40 4.96 16.33
N LEU A 156 24.75 4.75 15.04
CA LEU A 156 25.75 5.52 14.31
C LEU A 156 25.19 6.82 13.69
N VAL A 157 23.86 6.98 13.56
CA VAL A 157 23.22 8.26 13.20
C VAL A 157 23.44 9.29 14.31
N GLU A 158 23.53 8.85 15.57
CA GLU A 158 24.03 9.71 16.66
C GLU A 158 25.55 9.93 16.61
N LEU A 159 26.32 9.07 15.91
CA LEU A 159 27.74 9.31 15.66
C LEU A 159 27.94 10.27 14.48
N SER A 160 27.56 11.52 14.74
CA SER A 160 27.86 12.76 13.99
C SER A 160 27.37 12.80 12.55
N SER A 161 26.20 13.42 12.35
CA SER A 161 25.70 13.92 11.07
C SER A 161 26.79 14.62 10.23
N GLU A 162 27.78 15.25 10.88
CA GLU A 162 28.97 15.85 10.25
C GLU A 162 29.87 14.84 9.51
N ARG A 163 30.14 13.67 10.10
CA ARG A 163 30.95 12.63 9.44
C ARG A 163 30.24 12.04 8.23
N PHE A 164 28.92 11.88 8.31
CA PHE A 164 28.12 11.40 7.18
C PHE A 164 28.15 12.40 6.02
N ARG A 165 27.97 13.69 6.32
CA ARG A 165 28.09 14.77 5.31
C ARG A 165 29.46 14.79 4.67
N SER A 166 30.53 14.67 5.47
CA SER A 166 31.90 14.60 4.95
C SER A 166 32.12 13.41 4.00
N LEU A 167 31.53 12.24 4.27
CA LEU A 167 31.60 11.09 3.37
C LEU A 167 30.86 11.33 2.05
N ASP A 168 29.69 11.95 2.08
CA ASP A 168 28.94 12.25 0.87
C ASP A 168 29.62 13.33 0.01
N ASP A 169 30.24 14.34 0.63
CA ASP A 169 31.05 15.33 -0.06
C ASP A 169 32.27 14.67 -0.75
N MET A 170 32.91 13.71 -0.07
CA MET A 170 34.00 12.93 -0.66
C MET A 170 33.53 12.08 -1.84
N LYS A 171 32.39 11.39 -1.74
CA LYS A 171 31.80 10.63 -2.87
C LYS A 171 31.49 11.54 -4.05
N ALA A 172 30.89 12.71 -3.81
CA ALA A 172 30.58 13.67 -4.86
C ALA A 172 31.85 14.17 -5.57
N THR A 173 32.90 14.46 -4.80
CA THR A 173 34.20 14.87 -5.33
C THR A 173 34.82 13.76 -6.19
N VAL A 174 34.82 12.51 -5.72
CA VAL A 174 35.34 11.36 -6.46
C VAL A 174 34.54 11.12 -7.75
N ALA A 175 33.21 11.18 -7.70
CA ALA A 175 32.36 11.03 -8.88
C ALA A 175 32.62 12.14 -9.92
N SER A 176 32.80 13.38 -9.45
CA SER A 176 33.17 14.51 -10.31
C SER A 176 34.52 14.27 -11.01
N LEU A 177 35.56 13.85 -10.29
CA LEU A 177 36.85 13.51 -10.89
C LEU A 177 36.76 12.36 -11.89
N HIS A 178 35.96 11.33 -11.58
CA HIS A 178 35.74 10.19 -12.48
C HIS A 178 35.12 10.63 -13.82
N THR A 179 34.24 11.64 -13.75
CA THR A 179 33.59 12.25 -14.91
C THR A 179 34.56 13.16 -15.69
N ILE A 180 35.29 14.04 -14.99
CA ILE A 180 36.24 15.00 -15.61
C ILE A 180 37.36 14.27 -16.35
N PHE A 181 37.90 13.21 -15.75
CA PHE A 181 38.95 12.40 -16.38
C PHE A 181 38.40 11.34 -17.35
N ASN A 182 37.08 11.31 -17.58
CA ASN A 182 36.41 10.39 -18.49
C ASN A 182 36.87 8.92 -18.29
N ILE A 183 36.97 8.53 -17.03
CA ILE A 183 37.61 7.27 -16.65
C ILE A 183 36.84 6.06 -17.19
N ASP A 184 35.53 6.18 -17.39
CA ASP A 184 34.71 5.11 -17.94
C ASP A 184 35.08 4.77 -19.39
N GLU A 185 35.33 5.78 -20.23
CA GLU A 185 35.81 5.56 -21.61
C GLU A 185 37.22 4.95 -21.60
N PHE A 186 38.11 5.46 -20.75
CA PHE A 186 39.45 4.88 -20.57
C PHE A 186 39.42 3.41 -20.15
N LYS A 187 38.52 3.04 -19.22
CA LYS A 187 38.36 1.65 -18.78
C LYS A 187 37.86 0.76 -19.92
N LEU A 188 36.88 1.22 -20.70
CA LEU A 188 36.37 0.49 -21.86
C LEU A 188 37.45 0.27 -22.92
N ASP A 189 38.31 1.26 -23.18
CA ASP A 189 39.39 1.13 -24.16
C ASP A 189 40.51 0.21 -23.69
N ARG A 190 40.79 0.16 -22.39
CA ARG A 190 41.79 -0.75 -21.82
C ARG A 190 41.33 -2.22 -21.78
N GLU A 191 40.02 -2.45 -21.70
CA GLU A 191 39.42 -3.79 -21.67
C GLU A 191 39.21 -4.41 -23.06
N ARG A 192 39.44 -3.63 -24.13
CA ARG A 192 39.51 -4.11 -25.52
C ARG A 192 40.86 -4.73 -25.85
#